data_AF-A0A6N3CNF3-F1
#
_entry.id   AF-A0A6N3CNF3-F1
#
_cell.length_a   1.000
_cell.length_b   1.000
_cell.length_c   1.000
_cell.angle_alpha   90.00
_cell.angle_beta   90.00
_cell.angle_gamma   90.00
#
_symmetry.space_group_name_H-M   'P 1'
#
loop_
_entity.id
_entity.type
_entity.pdbx_description
1 polymer ?
#
loop_
_entity_poly.entity_id
_entity_poly.type
_entity_poly.pdbx_seq_one_letter_code
_entity_poly.pdbx_strand_id
1 'polypeptide(L)'
;MRDNDILFFNLHRRYLNASPQFGGFLGIFTLAAFLNENGYRTQSYAGQLTEGLRLIDEACQNHNIKMIGLYCDYENVTEVIFLSSYIKETYQIPVIVGGPQSTSLKKDFYIKSQCDAVVRYEGEITVLDLANYYIESLGVIDDIKGISYLKDNDVITHEEQDLIENLDALPFINDECYLVPKQDYTELSIMTGRGCPFHCSFCHEGHHTRKVRFRSVENVIEEIKTYIETHEYIKNLHILFTDDTFTLIPERVKKLCEGLEQLQKIKPFRWFCEGHVHTLFMNLEMINYIAKAGAQRIQLGIEAGTQEVLDAYKKGSTLREIKTVVKHCYDSGIEEVYSNIILAGAHFTRDVYIKNIDFAKELLKIAPGVMEIGVVSYWPLPETTITNHPEDYGLNILDYDFITSSGDFPQIETNDIDRWELIEMMKSMEYELSEYMKELLIKGFVKTELINSWLSRKHTKYIGRWIYALNQLPHMLNFYSMVFSGECNFIDTISKNIPHIHPMRTVQLSKYLKNDSGNKSLFGYKLNDLEVDILIYSLGKLSVEELILKLREKYDDITLINNENIENVLRKLSSQYLLVYSKY
;
A
#
# COMPACT_ATOMS: atom_id res chain seq x y z
N MET A 1 4.80 -12.55 -29.66
CA MET A 1 4.81 -11.10 -29.42
C MET A 1 4.02 -10.41 -30.53
N ARG A 2 3.49 -9.20 -30.32
CA ARG A 2 2.84 -8.41 -31.38
C ARG A 2 3.89 -7.54 -32.08
N ASP A 3 3.71 -7.24 -33.37
CA ASP A 3 4.56 -6.30 -34.11
C ASP A 3 4.23 -4.87 -33.71
N ASN A 4 5.20 -4.04 -33.31
CA ASN A 4 4.96 -2.66 -32.86
C ASN A 4 6.06 -1.73 -33.36
N ASP A 5 5.77 -0.44 -33.46
CA ASP A 5 6.76 0.58 -33.81
C ASP A 5 7.59 0.98 -32.58
N ILE A 6 6.91 1.08 -31.43
CA ILE A 6 7.47 1.59 -30.18
C ILE A 6 7.14 0.63 -29.04
N LEU A 7 8.13 0.36 -28.18
CA LEU A 7 7.92 -0.38 -26.93
C LEU A 7 8.42 0.39 -25.72
N PHE A 8 7.62 0.43 -24.66
CA PHE A 8 8.02 0.97 -23.37
C PHE A 8 8.23 -0.12 -22.32
N PHE A 9 9.26 0.06 -21.51
CA PHE A 9 9.64 -0.89 -20.47
C PHE A 9 9.83 -0.20 -19.13
N ASN A 10 9.15 -0.69 -18.09
CA ASN A 10 9.48 -0.40 -16.70
C ASN A 10 10.01 -1.68 -16.03
N LEU A 11 11.32 -1.75 -15.83
CA LEU A 11 12.01 -2.97 -15.45
C LEU A 11 12.84 -2.76 -14.19
N HIS A 12 12.69 -3.69 -13.24
CA HIS A 12 13.44 -3.70 -12.00
C HIS A 12 14.11 -5.05 -11.77
N ARG A 13 15.26 -5.04 -11.08
CA ARG A 13 15.78 -6.24 -10.43
C ARG A 13 14.93 -6.56 -9.21
N ARG A 14 14.73 -7.84 -8.93
CA ARG A 14 14.05 -8.27 -7.71
C ARG A 14 15.06 -8.48 -6.60
N TYR A 15 14.91 -7.75 -5.51
CA TYR A 15 15.51 -8.07 -4.22
C TYR A 15 14.52 -8.93 -3.39
N LEU A 16 15.03 -9.60 -2.35
CA LEU A 16 14.34 -10.64 -1.57
C LEU A 16 12.86 -10.31 -1.28
N ASN A 17 11.93 -11.20 -1.70
CA ASN A 17 10.50 -11.21 -1.33
C ASN A 17 9.69 -9.91 -1.53
N ALA A 18 10.23 -8.87 -2.14
CA ALA A 18 9.40 -7.80 -2.68
C ALA A 18 8.67 -8.37 -3.90
N SER A 19 7.36 -8.54 -3.77
CA SER A 19 6.50 -8.58 -4.95
C SER A 19 6.30 -7.14 -5.35
N PRO A 20 6.84 -6.68 -6.50
CA PRO A 20 6.24 -5.52 -7.11
C PRO A 20 4.88 -6.03 -7.58
N GLN A 21 3.86 -5.88 -6.74
CA GLN A 21 2.52 -5.86 -7.26
C GLN A 21 2.48 -4.54 -8.03
N PHE A 22 2.85 -4.59 -9.31
CA PHE A 22 2.99 -3.46 -10.24
C PHE A 22 1.63 -2.81 -10.58
N GLY A 23 0.78 -2.62 -9.56
CA GLY A 23 -0.39 -1.76 -9.62
C GLY A 23 0.04 -0.31 -9.50
N GLY A 24 -0.60 0.59 -10.22
CA GLY A 24 -0.41 2.03 -10.08
C GLY A 24 0.59 2.70 -11.03
N PHE A 25 1.42 1.95 -11.76
CA PHE A 25 2.36 2.55 -12.72
C PHE A 25 1.68 2.85 -14.05
N LEU A 26 1.01 4.00 -14.14
CA LEU A 26 0.24 4.40 -15.34
C LEU A 26 1.11 5.05 -16.43
N GLY A 27 2.29 5.57 -16.09
CA GLY A 27 3.09 6.43 -16.98
C GLY A 27 3.32 5.83 -18.37
N ILE A 28 4.01 4.69 -18.47
CA ILE A 28 4.32 4.07 -19.77
C ILE A 28 3.09 3.56 -20.52
N PHE A 29 2.01 3.19 -19.82
CA PHE A 29 0.78 2.74 -20.47
C PHE A 29 -0.04 3.92 -21.01
N THR A 30 0.00 5.05 -20.32
CA THR A 30 -0.60 6.31 -20.79
C THR A 30 0.13 6.82 -22.05
N LEU A 31 1.47 6.74 -22.07
CA LEU A 31 2.25 7.06 -23.27
C LEU A 31 1.90 6.13 -24.44
N ALA A 32 1.73 4.84 -24.19
CA ALA A 32 1.31 3.90 -25.23
C ALA A 32 -0.09 4.23 -25.78
N ALA A 33 -1.07 4.49 -24.91
CA ALA A 33 -2.41 4.88 -25.32
C ALA A 33 -2.37 6.18 -26.16
N PHE A 34 -1.61 7.18 -25.71
CA PHE A 34 -1.46 8.45 -26.40
C PHE A 34 -0.85 8.29 -27.80
N LEU A 35 0.24 7.52 -27.93
CA LEU A 35 0.87 7.27 -29.22
C LEU A 35 -0.01 6.42 -30.16
N ASN A 36 -0.80 5.50 -29.62
CA ASN A 36 -1.76 4.71 -30.41
C ASN A 36 -2.82 5.60 -31.09
N GLU A 37 -3.32 6.63 -30.41
CA GLU A 37 -4.24 7.59 -31.02
C GLU A 37 -3.55 8.54 -32.03
N ASN A 38 -2.23 8.65 -31.96
CA ASN A 38 -1.43 9.51 -32.84
C ASN A 38 -0.74 8.74 -33.98
N GLY A 39 -1.22 7.54 -34.32
CA GLY A 39 -0.85 6.82 -35.54
C GLY A 39 0.33 5.85 -35.41
N TYR A 40 0.92 5.70 -34.22
CA TYR A 40 1.93 4.70 -33.95
C TYR A 40 1.33 3.44 -33.37
N ARG A 41 2.00 2.30 -33.54
CA ARG A 41 1.65 1.08 -32.80
C ARG A 41 2.57 0.90 -31.61
N THR A 42 2.04 1.12 -30.41
CA THR A 42 2.81 1.21 -29.17
C THR A 42 2.26 0.30 -28.07
N GLN A 43 3.17 -0.38 -27.39
CA GLN A 43 2.83 -1.22 -26.24
C GLN A 43 3.86 -1.12 -25.12
N SER A 44 3.44 -1.52 -23.92
CA SER A 44 4.21 -1.36 -22.69
C SER A 44 4.29 -2.65 -21.89
N TYR A 45 5.40 -2.83 -21.18
CA TYR A 45 5.60 -3.91 -20.24
C TYR A 45 6.25 -3.40 -18.95
N ALA A 46 5.65 -3.75 -17.81
CA ALA A 46 6.22 -3.50 -16.49
C ALA A 46 6.48 -4.86 -15.82
N GLY A 47 7.70 -5.07 -15.32
CA GLY A 47 8.06 -6.38 -14.79
C GLY A 47 9.50 -6.57 -14.36
N GLN A 48 9.90 -7.84 -14.29
CA GLN A 48 11.25 -8.24 -13.94
C GLN A 48 12.22 -7.96 -15.09
N LEU A 49 13.42 -7.50 -14.76
CA LEU A 49 14.49 -7.24 -15.74
C LEU A 49 14.78 -8.43 -16.66
N THR A 50 14.87 -9.64 -16.13
CA THR A 50 15.22 -10.84 -16.91
C THR A 50 14.18 -11.16 -17.98
N GLU A 51 12.90 -11.10 -17.61
CA GLU A 51 11.80 -11.30 -18.54
C GLU A 51 11.68 -10.12 -19.51
N GLY A 52 11.87 -8.90 -19.04
CA GLY A 52 11.91 -7.71 -19.89
C GLY A 52 12.99 -7.78 -20.95
N LEU A 53 14.21 -8.21 -20.59
CA LEU A 53 15.31 -8.40 -21.53
C LEU A 53 14.97 -9.46 -22.59
N ARG A 54 14.41 -10.60 -22.18
CA ARG A 54 13.91 -11.63 -23.12
C ARG A 54 12.89 -11.03 -24.10
N LEU A 55 11.96 -10.21 -23.60
CA LEU A 55 10.95 -9.58 -24.43
C LEU A 55 11.56 -8.55 -25.40
N ILE A 56 12.54 -7.77 -24.96
CA ILE A 56 13.30 -6.84 -25.80
C ILE A 56 14.00 -7.61 -26.94
N ASP A 57 14.72 -8.68 -26.62
CA ASP A 57 15.44 -9.47 -27.62
C ASP A 57 14.49 -10.05 -28.67
N GLU A 58 13.38 -10.64 -28.24
CA GLU A 58 12.36 -11.16 -29.15
C GLU A 58 11.74 -10.07 -30.02
N ALA A 59 11.50 -8.89 -29.48
CA ALA A 59 10.94 -7.78 -30.24
C ALA A 59 11.92 -7.27 -31.31
N CYS A 60 13.18 -7.04 -30.91
CA CYS A 60 14.22 -6.48 -31.77
C CYS A 60 14.66 -7.45 -32.87
N GLN A 61 14.73 -8.76 -32.60
CA GLN A 61 15.08 -9.78 -33.60
C GLN A 61 14.05 -9.90 -34.74
N ASN A 62 12.79 -9.55 -34.48
CA ASN A 62 11.76 -9.51 -35.51
C ASN A 62 11.85 -8.25 -36.40
N HIS A 63 12.82 -7.34 -36.17
CA HIS A 63 13.15 -6.14 -36.95
C HIS A 63 12.01 -5.11 -37.17
N ASN A 64 10.92 -5.22 -36.43
CA ASN A 64 9.76 -4.34 -36.57
C ASN A 64 9.79 -3.15 -35.59
N ILE A 65 10.58 -3.23 -34.51
CA ILE A 65 10.70 -2.13 -33.54
C ILE A 65 11.59 -1.02 -34.08
N LYS A 66 11.13 0.23 -33.94
CA LYS A 66 11.83 1.45 -34.40
C LYS A 66 12.33 2.33 -33.27
N MET A 67 11.76 2.22 -32.07
CA MET A 67 12.21 2.96 -30.89
C MET A 67 11.86 2.19 -29.61
N ILE A 68 12.71 2.26 -28.60
CA ILE A 68 12.44 1.72 -27.26
C ILE A 68 12.49 2.87 -26.25
N GLY A 69 11.51 2.92 -25.36
CA GLY A 69 11.54 3.81 -24.20
C GLY A 69 11.71 3.05 -22.89
N LEU A 70 12.59 3.54 -22.02
CA LEU A 70 12.87 2.96 -20.71
C LEU A 70 12.39 3.91 -19.60
N TYR A 71 11.56 3.40 -18.70
CA TYR A 71 11.15 4.12 -17.50
C TYR A 71 12.26 4.04 -16.44
N CYS A 72 12.70 5.20 -15.96
CA CYS A 72 13.77 5.40 -15.01
C CYS A 72 13.20 6.08 -13.78
N ASP A 73 13.17 5.34 -12.68
CA ASP A 73 12.99 5.88 -11.35
C ASP A 73 14.28 5.69 -10.55
N TYR A 74 14.19 6.03 -9.27
CA TYR A 74 15.34 6.04 -8.39
C TYR A 74 15.88 4.63 -8.09
N GLU A 75 15.07 3.57 -8.22
CA GLU A 75 15.49 2.20 -7.88
C GLU A 75 16.10 1.42 -9.06
N ASN A 76 15.93 1.90 -10.30
CA ASN A 76 16.35 1.15 -11.50
C ASN A 76 17.36 1.85 -12.41
N VAL A 77 18.00 2.93 -11.94
CA VAL A 77 18.97 3.71 -12.73
C VAL A 77 20.06 2.82 -13.35
N THR A 78 20.59 1.85 -12.60
CA THR A 78 21.67 0.98 -13.09
C THR A 78 21.20 0.01 -14.16
N GLU A 79 19.96 -0.45 -14.06
CA GLU A 79 19.28 -1.32 -15.00
C GLU A 79 19.00 -0.58 -16.29
N VAL A 80 18.54 0.67 -16.22
CA VAL A 80 18.31 1.52 -17.38
C VAL A 80 19.63 1.82 -18.11
N ILE A 81 20.72 2.10 -17.39
CA ILE A 81 22.05 2.25 -18.00
C ILE A 81 22.41 1.00 -18.81
N PHE A 82 22.33 -0.18 -18.18
CA PHE A 82 22.65 -1.44 -18.82
C PHE A 82 21.77 -1.74 -20.04
N LEU A 83 20.45 -1.60 -19.90
CA LEU A 83 19.50 -1.89 -20.96
C LEU A 83 19.69 -0.96 -22.14
N SER A 84 19.84 0.34 -21.89
CA SER A 84 20.05 1.33 -22.93
C SER A 84 21.33 1.03 -23.73
N SER A 85 22.47 0.84 -23.05
CA SER A 85 23.73 0.56 -23.74
C SER A 85 23.66 -0.77 -24.50
N TYR A 86 23.06 -1.81 -23.90
CA TYR A 86 22.87 -3.10 -24.53
C TYR A 86 22.05 -3.03 -25.82
N ILE A 87 20.93 -2.31 -25.80
CA ILE A 87 20.05 -2.13 -26.97
C ILE A 87 20.80 -1.37 -28.07
N LYS A 88 21.51 -0.29 -27.70
CA LYS A 88 22.28 0.53 -28.64
C LYS A 88 23.40 -0.25 -29.31
N GLU A 89 24.15 -1.04 -28.55
CA GLU A 89 25.28 -1.82 -29.06
C GLU A 89 24.83 -3.03 -29.89
N THR A 90 23.73 -3.69 -29.49
CA THR A 90 23.28 -4.95 -30.10
C THR A 90 22.37 -4.73 -31.30
N TYR A 91 21.41 -3.80 -31.18
CA TYR A 91 20.33 -3.64 -32.15
C TYR A 91 20.37 -2.30 -32.90
N GLN A 92 21.15 -1.33 -32.42
CA GLN A 92 21.28 0.00 -33.02
C GLN A 92 19.93 0.75 -33.16
N ILE A 93 18.99 0.46 -32.26
CA ILE A 93 17.67 1.08 -32.22
C ILE A 93 17.73 2.33 -31.32
N PRO A 94 17.05 3.43 -31.67
CA PRO A 94 16.86 4.58 -30.78
C PRO A 94 16.32 4.20 -29.40
N VAL A 95 16.98 4.65 -28.33
CA VAL A 95 16.57 4.46 -26.95
C VAL A 95 16.30 5.81 -26.30
N ILE A 96 15.07 6.00 -25.83
CA ILE A 96 14.70 7.14 -25.01
C ILE A 96 14.50 6.71 -23.56
N VAL A 97 14.76 7.61 -22.63
CA VAL A 97 14.60 7.35 -21.19
C VAL A 97 13.66 8.40 -20.61
N GLY A 98 12.72 8.02 -19.75
CA GLY A 98 11.81 8.96 -19.08
C GLY A 98 11.42 8.46 -17.70
N GLY A 99 10.59 9.20 -16.97
CA GLY A 99 10.20 8.85 -15.59
C GLY A 99 10.67 9.89 -14.57
N PRO A 100 10.36 9.70 -13.28
CA PRO A 100 10.57 10.72 -12.25
C PRO A 100 12.05 11.07 -12.06
N GLN A 101 12.97 10.13 -12.30
CA GLN A 101 14.40 10.40 -12.13
C GLN A 101 14.99 11.27 -13.25
N SER A 102 14.28 11.44 -14.37
CA SER A 102 14.78 12.11 -15.59
C SER A 102 15.39 13.49 -15.36
N THR A 103 14.86 14.26 -14.41
CA THR A 103 15.30 15.64 -14.15
C THR A 103 16.67 15.71 -13.48
N SER A 104 17.03 14.68 -12.71
CA SER A 104 18.19 14.62 -11.82
C SER A 104 19.33 13.73 -12.32
N LEU A 105 19.19 13.12 -13.50
CA LEU A 105 20.24 12.31 -14.12
C LEU A 105 21.48 13.15 -14.44
N LYS A 106 22.65 12.70 -13.96
CA LYS A 106 23.95 13.38 -14.14
C LYS A 106 24.61 12.97 -15.46
N LYS A 107 25.58 13.76 -15.94
CA LYS A 107 26.36 13.51 -17.17
C LYS A 107 26.86 12.07 -17.33
N ASP A 108 27.33 11.45 -16.25
CA ASP A 108 27.80 10.05 -16.24
C ASP A 108 26.72 9.05 -16.69
N PHE A 109 25.44 9.31 -16.38
CA PHE A 109 24.33 8.47 -16.85
C PHE A 109 24.30 8.48 -18.38
N TYR A 110 24.25 9.66 -19.00
CA TYR A 110 24.16 9.81 -20.45
C TYR A 110 25.33 9.16 -21.18
N ILE A 111 26.54 9.30 -20.64
CA ILE A 111 27.75 8.67 -21.20
C ILE A 111 27.64 7.14 -21.14
N LYS A 112 27.23 6.59 -20.00
CA LYS A 112 27.17 5.13 -19.79
C LYS A 112 25.99 4.47 -20.51
N SER A 113 24.82 5.10 -20.48
CA SER A 113 23.59 4.57 -21.09
C SER A 113 23.60 4.67 -22.61
N GLN A 114 24.32 5.65 -23.17
CA GLN A 114 24.31 5.98 -24.60
C GLN A 114 22.88 6.22 -25.13
N CYS A 115 21.94 6.60 -24.27
CA CYS A 115 20.57 6.88 -24.68
C CYS A 115 20.52 8.08 -25.62
N ASP A 116 19.61 8.05 -26.59
CA ASP A 116 19.48 9.10 -27.60
C ASP A 116 18.81 10.36 -27.05
N ALA A 117 17.88 10.21 -26.09
CA ALA A 117 17.28 11.33 -25.37
C ALA A 117 16.73 10.90 -24.01
N VAL A 118 16.77 11.82 -23.04
CA VAL A 118 16.04 11.75 -21.76
C VAL A 118 14.86 12.70 -21.84
N VAL A 119 13.64 12.17 -21.71
CA VAL A 119 12.37 12.90 -21.63
C VAL A 119 12.18 13.39 -20.20
N ARG A 120 12.05 14.71 -20.04
CA ARG A 120 11.85 15.39 -18.75
C ARG A 120 10.37 15.69 -18.54
N TYR A 121 9.89 15.52 -17.30
CA TYR A 121 8.51 15.82 -16.89
C TYR A 121 7.44 15.00 -17.64
N GLU A 122 6.34 15.63 -18.10
CA GLU A 122 5.28 14.96 -18.86
C GLU A 122 5.78 14.57 -20.25
N GLY A 123 5.52 13.32 -20.63
CA GLY A 123 6.15 12.70 -21.79
C GLY A 123 5.31 12.69 -23.06
N GLU A 124 4.00 12.89 -22.99
CA GLU A 124 3.08 12.61 -24.10
C GLU A 124 3.46 13.33 -25.39
N ILE A 125 3.55 14.66 -25.35
CA ILE A 125 3.89 15.47 -26.54
C ILE A 125 5.36 15.26 -26.92
N THR A 126 6.27 15.27 -25.96
CA THR A 126 7.72 15.12 -26.18
C THR A 126 8.06 13.79 -26.85
N VAL A 127 7.44 12.70 -26.42
CA VAL A 127 7.66 11.37 -26.99
C VAL A 127 7.07 11.26 -28.39
N LEU A 128 5.94 11.94 -28.67
CA LEU A 128 5.40 12.03 -30.02
C LEU A 128 6.36 12.77 -30.95
N ASP A 129 6.95 13.88 -30.51
CA ASP A 129 7.96 14.62 -31.29
C ASP A 129 9.21 13.77 -31.54
N LEU A 130 9.67 13.01 -30.54
CA LEU A 130 10.79 12.07 -30.71
C LEU A 130 10.45 10.93 -31.66
N ALA A 131 9.23 10.39 -31.62
CA ALA A 131 8.77 9.36 -32.55
C ALA A 131 8.75 9.88 -33.99
N ASN A 132 8.20 11.08 -34.21
CA ASN A 132 8.21 11.77 -35.51
C ASN A 132 9.64 11.94 -36.04
N TYR A 133 10.57 12.31 -35.16
CA TYR A 133 11.97 12.49 -35.52
C TYR A 133 12.68 11.16 -35.85
N TYR A 134 12.64 10.17 -34.96
CA TYR A 134 13.40 8.93 -35.14
C TYR A 134 12.80 7.93 -36.13
N ILE A 135 11.47 7.92 -36.28
CA ILE A 135 10.75 6.93 -37.11
C ILE A 135 10.43 7.52 -38.48
N GLU A 136 9.86 8.71 -38.52
CA GLU A 136 9.39 9.36 -39.76
C GLU A 136 10.44 10.30 -40.37
N SER A 137 11.56 10.55 -39.68
CA SER A 137 12.58 11.53 -40.09
C SER A 137 12.00 12.94 -40.26
N LEU A 138 11.03 13.32 -39.41
CA LEU A 138 10.37 14.62 -39.42
C LEU A 138 10.97 15.55 -38.35
N GLY A 139 11.33 16.77 -38.76
CA GLY A 139 11.87 17.79 -37.87
C GLY A 139 13.37 17.65 -37.58
N VAL A 140 13.85 18.38 -36.58
CA VAL A 140 15.23 18.33 -36.08
C VAL A 140 15.23 18.23 -34.57
N ILE A 141 16.19 17.50 -34.01
CA ILE A 141 16.26 17.27 -32.56
C ILE A 141 16.37 18.57 -31.74
N ASP A 142 17.02 19.59 -32.30
CA ASP A 142 17.24 20.91 -31.68
C ASP A 142 15.93 21.69 -31.44
N ASP A 143 14.83 21.33 -32.11
CA ASP A 143 13.51 21.96 -31.95
C ASP A 143 12.60 21.21 -30.96
N ILE A 144 12.99 20.02 -30.50
CA ILE A 144 12.17 19.19 -29.61
C ILE A 144 12.29 19.71 -28.17
N LYS A 145 11.17 20.08 -27.56
CA LYS A 145 11.13 20.53 -26.16
C LYS A 145 11.12 19.35 -25.19
N GLY A 146 11.45 19.60 -23.92
CA GLY A 146 11.31 18.64 -22.84
C GLY A 146 12.34 17.51 -22.86
N ILE A 147 13.46 17.67 -23.56
CA ILE A 147 14.51 16.66 -23.65
C ILE A 147 15.86 17.13 -23.10
N SER A 148 16.64 16.18 -22.62
CA SER A 148 18.08 16.30 -22.43
C SER A 148 18.79 15.21 -23.23
N TYR A 149 19.91 15.51 -23.87
CA TYR A 149 20.70 14.52 -24.61
C TYR A 149 22.19 14.85 -24.61
N LEU A 150 23.03 13.86 -24.96
CA LEU A 150 24.48 14.02 -25.02
C LEU A 150 24.92 14.49 -26.41
N LYS A 151 25.61 15.62 -26.48
CA LYS A 151 26.23 16.16 -27.71
C LYS A 151 27.64 16.63 -27.41
N ASP A 152 28.62 16.15 -28.17
CA ASP A 152 30.04 16.52 -28.00
C ASP A 152 30.56 16.38 -26.55
N ASN A 153 30.15 15.30 -25.87
CA ASN A 153 30.39 15.03 -24.44
C ASN A 153 29.70 15.97 -23.45
N ASP A 154 28.83 16.88 -23.85
CA ASP A 154 28.05 17.72 -22.93
C ASP A 154 26.56 17.41 -22.98
N VAL A 155 25.90 17.55 -21.83
CA VAL A 155 24.46 17.34 -21.73
C VAL A 155 23.77 18.63 -22.14
N ILE A 156 23.12 18.59 -23.30
CA ILE A 156 22.27 19.67 -23.79
C ILE A 156 20.88 19.43 -23.24
N THR A 157 20.31 20.45 -22.58
CA THR A 157 18.94 20.41 -22.06
C THR A 157 18.13 21.50 -22.72
N HIS A 158 17.03 21.11 -23.35
CA HIS A 158 16.13 22.05 -24.02
C HIS A 158 15.12 22.64 -23.05
N GLU A 159 14.41 23.68 -23.52
CA GLU A 159 13.29 24.25 -22.79
C GLU A 159 12.24 23.17 -22.49
N GLU A 160 11.52 23.34 -21.39
CA GLU A 160 10.51 22.39 -20.96
C GLU A 160 9.32 22.37 -21.92
N GLN A 161 8.67 21.22 -22.05
CA GLN A 161 7.44 21.09 -22.83
C GLN A 161 6.25 21.74 -22.11
N ASP A 162 5.32 22.28 -22.90
CA ASP A 162 4.06 22.81 -22.38
C ASP A 162 3.20 21.70 -21.77
N LEU A 163 2.52 22.03 -20.67
CA LEU A 163 1.65 21.09 -19.96
C LEU A 163 0.34 20.87 -20.73
N ILE A 164 -0.13 19.62 -20.76
CA ILE A 164 -1.46 19.31 -21.29
C ILE A 164 -2.51 19.81 -20.30
N GLU A 165 -3.18 20.91 -20.66
CA GLU A 165 -4.18 21.54 -19.78
C GLU A 165 -5.48 20.73 -19.66
N ASN A 166 -5.97 20.18 -20.77
CA ASN A 166 -7.17 19.35 -20.79
C ASN A 166 -6.79 17.87 -20.68
N LEU A 167 -6.81 17.32 -19.46
CA LEU A 167 -6.50 15.90 -19.23
C LEU A 167 -7.57 14.95 -19.80
N ASP A 168 -8.79 15.42 -20.09
CA ASP A 168 -9.84 14.59 -20.72
C ASP A 168 -9.53 14.26 -22.19
N ALA A 169 -8.59 14.98 -22.80
CA ALA A 169 -8.12 14.71 -24.16
C ALA A 169 -7.14 13.52 -24.23
N LEU A 170 -6.67 13.02 -23.08
CA LEU A 170 -5.82 11.85 -23.04
C LEU A 170 -6.65 10.56 -23.15
N PRO A 171 -6.21 9.59 -23.96
CA PRO A 171 -6.92 8.33 -24.12
C PRO A 171 -6.93 7.48 -22.86
N PHE A 172 -7.95 6.62 -22.77
CA PHE A 172 -7.99 5.55 -21.78
C PHE A 172 -7.03 4.43 -22.14
N ILE A 173 -6.40 3.85 -21.13
CA ILE A 173 -5.58 2.66 -21.30
C ILE A 173 -6.49 1.47 -21.61
N ASN A 174 -6.12 0.69 -22.62
CA ASN A 174 -6.83 -0.51 -23.04
C ASN A 174 -5.87 -1.70 -23.22
N ASP A 175 -6.40 -2.88 -23.55
CA ASP A 175 -5.62 -4.13 -23.73
C ASP A 175 -4.61 -4.07 -24.88
N GLU A 176 -4.73 -3.10 -25.80
CA GLU A 176 -3.75 -2.90 -26.87
C GLU A 176 -2.47 -2.24 -26.35
N CYS A 177 -2.55 -1.50 -25.24
CA CYS A 177 -1.41 -0.84 -24.61
C CYS A 177 -0.44 -1.82 -23.92
N TYR A 178 -0.83 -3.09 -23.74
CA TYR A 178 -0.02 -4.09 -23.05
C TYR A 178 0.71 -5.01 -24.04
N LEU A 179 2.02 -5.15 -23.90
CA LEU A 179 2.84 -6.03 -24.73
C LEU A 179 2.52 -7.51 -24.50
N VAL A 180 2.24 -7.86 -23.25
CA VAL A 180 1.75 -9.17 -22.82
C VAL A 180 0.42 -8.98 -22.08
N PRO A 181 -0.52 -9.93 -22.16
CA PRO A 181 -1.80 -9.82 -21.46
C PRO A 181 -1.60 -9.54 -19.97
N LYS A 182 -2.43 -8.65 -19.40
CA LYS A 182 -2.36 -8.30 -17.99
C LYS A 182 -2.51 -9.57 -17.14
N GLN A 183 -1.62 -9.76 -16.18
CA GLN A 183 -1.64 -10.94 -15.32
C GLN A 183 -2.81 -10.91 -14.33
N ASP A 184 -3.29 -9.70 -14.01
CA ASP A 184 -4.37 -9.50 -13.07
C ASP A 184 -5.30 -8.37 -13.52
N TYR A 185 -6.51 -8.71 -13.95
CA TYR A 185 -7.53 -7.73 -14.29
C TYR A 185 -8.39 -7.33 -13.09
N THR A 186 -8.21 -7.94 -11.91
CA THR A 186 -8.98 -7.62 -10.70
C THR A 186 -8.64 -6.25 -10.10
N GLU A 187 -7.57 -5.62 -10.57
CA GLU A 187 -7.14 -4.29 -10.16
C GLU A 187 -7.17 -3.29 -11.32
N LEU A 188 -7.75 -2.11 -11.12
CA LEU A 188 -7.78 -1.01 -12.08
C LEU A 188 -7.12 0.22 -11.45
N SER A 189 -6.05 0.73 -12.05
CA SER A 189 -5.41 1.98 -11.60
C SER A 189 -5.96 3.15 -12.41
N ILE A 190 -6.29 4.25 -11.74
CA ILE A 190 -6.85 5.45 -12.36
C ILE A 190 -6.19 6.68 -11.78
N MET A 191 -5.80 7.58 -12.66
CA MET A 191 -5.37 8.92 -12.30
C MET A 191 -6.51 9.90 -12.62
N THR A 192 -7.00 10.61 -11.61
CA THR A 192 -8.08 11.62 -11.75
C THR A 192 -7.56 13.05 -11.83
N GLY A 193 -6.29 13.27 -11.48
CA GLY A 193 -5.60 14.53 -11.63
C GLY A 193 -4.08 14.39 -11.57
N ARG A 194 -3.37 15.46 -11.93
CA ARG A 194 -1.91 15.56 -11.92
C ARG A 194 -1.45 16.74 -11.09
N GLY A 195 -0.41 16.52 -10.30
CA GLY A 195 0.25 17.52 -9.48
C GLY A 195 -0.30 17.64 -8.05
N CYS A 196 0.51 18.29 -7.21
CA CYS A 196 0.25 18.54 -5.80
C CYS A 196 0.57 20.00 -5.42
N PRO A 197 -0.37 20.78 -4.83
CA PRO A 197 -0.11 22.19 -4.51
C PRO A 197 0.72 22.36 -3.22
N PHE A 198 1.03 21.25 -2.53
CA PHE A 198 1.80 21.24 -1.30
C PHE A 198 3.30 21.13 -1.60
N HIS A 199 4.12 21.77 -0.77
CA HIS A 199 5.57 21.84 -0.97
C HIS A 199 6.30 21.20 0.22
N CYS A 200 5.97 19.93 0.47
CA CYS A 200 6.55 19.18 1.60
C CYS A 200 8.06 19.02 1.38
N SER A 201 8.87 19.29 2.40
CA SER A 201 10.33 19.41 2.29
C SER A 201 11.04 18.14 1.78
N PHE A 202 10.42 16.97 1.97
CA PHE A 202 10.93 15.65 1.58
C PHE A 202 10.36 15.11 0.26
N CYS A 203 9.34 15.76 -0.32
CA CYS A 203 8.52 15.18 -1.39
C CYS A 203 9.00 15.63 -2.78
N HIS A 204 9.24 14.67 -3.67
CA HIS A 204 9.60 14.93 -5.05
C HIS A 204 8.47 15.65 -5.82
N GLU A 205 7.24 15.13 -5.76
CA GLU A 205 6.11 15.68 -6.51
C GLU A 205 5.73 17.09 -6.10
N GLY A 206 5.73 17.38 -4.80
CA GLY A 206 5.47 18.74 -4.30
C GLY A 206 6.52 19.76 -4.74
N HIS A 207 7.76 19.33 -4.97
CA HIS A 207 8.82 20.21 -5.48
C HIS A 207 8.68 20.47 -6.99
N HIS A 208 8.26 19.47 -7.76
CA HIS A 208 8.16 19.53 -9.21
C HIS A 208 6.79 20.00 -9.72
N THR A 209 5.78 20.07 -8.85
CA THR A 209 4.44 20.46 -9.27
C THR A 209 4.41 21.90 -9.75
N ARG A 210 4.07 22.07 -11.03
CA ARG A 210 3.84 23.38 -11.65
C ARG A 210 2.40 23.85 -11.49
N LYS A 211 1.44 22.96 -11.79
CA LYS A 211 0.01 23.24 -11.80
C LYS A 211 -0.78 21.97 -11.54
N VAL A 212 -1.76 22.08 -10.64
CA VAL A 212 -2.73 21.00 -10.42
C VAL A 212 -3.78 21.05 -11.52
N ARG A 213 -3.98 19.93 -12.21
CA ARG A 213 -4.98 19.74 -13.27
C ARG A 213 -5.79 18.49 -12.97
N PHE A 214 -7.08 18.52 -13.29
CA PHE A 214 -7.99 17.41 -13.05
C PHE A 214 -8.68 17.00 -14.33
N ARG A 215 -8.96 15.70 -14.45
CA ARG A 215 -9.97 15.20 -15.38
C ARG A 215 -11.36 15.57 -14.89
N SER A 216 -12.31 15.72 -15.79
CA SER A 216 -13.73 15.83 -15.42
C SER A 216 -14.19 14.57 -14.70
N VAL A 217 -15.20 14.71 -13.82
CA VAL A 217 -15.76 13.56 -13.11
C VAL A 217 -16.39 12.60 -14.11
N GLU A 218 -17.04 13.12 -15.13
CA GLU A 218 -17.68 12.38 -16.20
C GLU A 218 -16.67 11.51 -16.97
N ASN A 219 -15.50 12.07 -17.30
CA ASN A 219 -14.44 11.32 -17.99
C ASN A 219 -13.88 10.17 -17.13
N VAL A 220 -13.69 10.39 -15.81
CA VAL A 220 -13.24 9.35 -14.87
C VAL A 220 -14.29 8.24 -14.72
N ILE A 221 -15.56 8.61 -14.57
CA ILE A 221 -16.66 7.64 -14.43
C ILE A 221 -16.81 6.81 -15.72
N GLU A 222 -16.64 7.41 -16.90
CA GLU A 222 -16.72 6.68 -18.17
C GLU A 222 -15.57 5.68 -18.33
N GLU A 223 -14.35 6.00 -17.89
CA GLU A 223 -13.23 5.04 -17.90
C GLU A 223 -13.52 3.82 -17.00
N ILE A 224 -13.99 4.05 -15.77
CA ILE A 224 -14.35 2.96 -14.84
C ILE A 224 -15.48 2.11 -15.44
N LYS A 225 -16.51 2.76 -15.98
CA LYS A 225 -17.66 2.09 -16.58
C LYS A 225 -17.23 1.24 -17.77
N THR A 226 -16.40 1.78 -18.67
CA THR A 226 -15.84 1.06 -19.82
C THR A 226 -15.07 -0.17 -19.36
N TYR A 227 -14.26 -0.05 -18.29
CA TYR A 227 -13.54 -1.19 -17.74
C TYR A 227 -14.48 -2.26 -17.16
N ILE A 228 -15.51 -1.85 -16.42
CA ILE A 228 -16.52 -2.76 -15.87
C ILE A 228 -17.24 -3.55 -16.97
N GLU A 229 -17.63 -2.87 -18.07
CA GLU A 229 -18.34 -3.46 -19.20
C GLU A 229 -17.46 -4.42 -20.00
N THR A 230 -16.22 -4.03 -20.29
CA THR A 230 -15.25 -4.87 -21.03
C THR A 230 -14.75 -6.07 -20.21
N HIS A 231 -14.82 -6.00 -18.89
CA HIS A 231 -14.35 -7.03 -17.96
C HIS A 231 -15.45 -7.53 -17.02
N GLU A 232 -16.65 -7.76 -17.55
CA GLU A 232 -17.82 -8.16 -16.74
C GLU A 232 -17.57 -9.45 -15.93
N TYR A 233 -16.75 -10.37 -16.45
CA TYR A 233 -16.42 -11.66 -15.84
C TYR A 233 -15.66 -11.58 -14.50
N ILE A 234 -15.10 -10.42 -14.16
CA ILE A 234 -14.33 -10.20 -12.93
C ILE A 234 -15.26 -10.07 -11.74
N LYS A 235 -15.07 -10.85 -10.68
CA LYS A 235 -15.97 -10.80 -9.51
C LYS A 235 -15.59 -9.76 -8.46
N ASN A 236 -14.29 -9.59 -8.24
CA ASN A 236 -13.76 -8.72 -7.19
C ASN A 236 -12.90 -7.66 -7.85
N LEU A 237 -13.46 -6.50 -8.16
CA LEU A 237 -12.71 -5.37 -8.72
C LEU A 237 -12.20 -4.47 -7.58
N HIS A 238 -10.93 -4.09 -7.66
CA HIS A 238 -10.30 -3.09 -6.81
C HIS A 238 -9.81 -1.93 -7.65
N ILE A 239 -10.20 -0.70 -7.32
CA ILE A 239 -9.76 0.51 -8.02
C ILE A 239 -8.70 1.24 -7.18
N LEU A 240 -7.54 1.49 -7.76
CA LEU A 240 -6.47 2.28 -7.17
C LEU A 240 -6.51 3.68 -7.77
N PHE A 241 -6.99 4.67 -7.03
CA PHE A 241 -6.77 6.06 -7.42
C PHE A 241 -5.33 6.46 -7.09
N THR A 242 -4.55 6.80 -8.11
CA THR A 242 -3.10 7.07 -8.00
C THR A 242 -2.80 8.56 -7.79
N ASP A 243 -3.78 9.32 -7.32
CA ASP A 243 -3.67 10.77 -7.18
C ASP A 243 -2.97 11.14 -5.87
N ASP A 244 -1.93 11.97 -5.95
CA ASP A 244 -1.32 12.58 -4.75
C ASP A 244 -2.30 13.49 -4.00
N THR A 245 -3.35 13.97 -4.68
CA THR A 245 -4.26 15.01 -4.20
C THR A 245 -5.73 14.72 -4.46
N PHE A 246 -6.15 13.45 -4.41
CA PHE A 246 -7.55 13.04 -4.59
C PHE A 246 -8.54 13.89 -3.79
N THR A 247 -8.17 14.20 -2.54
CA THR A 247 -9.01 14.92 -1.57
C THR A 247 -8.91 16.45 -1.64
N LEU A 248 -8.33 17.02 -2.70
CA LEU A 248 -8.03 18.46 -2.77
C LEU A 248 -9.28 19.35 -2.84
N ILE A 249 -10.28 18.97 -3.65
CA ILE A 249 -11.46 19.79 -3.94
C ILE A 249 -12.73 19.08 -3.43
N PRO A 250 -13.34 19.54 -2.32
CA PRO A 250 -14.48 18.86 -1.68
C PRO A 250 -15.67 18.60 -2.61
N GLU A 251 -16.09 19.60 -3.38
CA GLU A 251 -17.21 19.46 -4.32
C GLU A 251 -16.91 18.45 -5.44
N ARG A 252 -15.65 18.35 -5.87
CA ARG A 252 -15.24 17.36 -6.87
C ARG A 252 -15.27 15.96 -6.26
N VAL A 253 -14.72 15.78 -5.06
CA VAL A 253 -14.73 14.50 -4.33
C VAL A 253 -16.16 14.00 -4.15
N LYS A 254 -17.08 14.89 -3.75
CA LYS A 254 -18.49 14.56 -3.61
C LYS A 254 -19.09 14.04 -4.91
N LYS A 255 -18.95 14.78 -6.02
CA LYS A 255 -19.46 14.36 -7.33
C LYS A 255 -18.87 13.03 -7.81
N LEU A 256 -17.56 12.84 -7.59
CA LEU A 256 -16.89 11.59 -7.93
C LEU A 256 -17.46 10.43 -7.10
N CYS A 257 -17.61 10.61 -5.78
CA CYS A 257 -18.23 9.62 -4.90
C CYS A 257 -19.68 9.30 -5.32
N GLU A 258 -20.48 10.30 -5.68
CA GLU A 258 -21.85 10.11 -6.18
C GLU A 258 -21.88 9.26 -7.47
N GLY A 259 -20.93 9.47 -8.38
CA GLY A 259 -20.75 8.66 -9.58
C GLY A 259 -20.31 7.23 -9.26
N LEU A 260 -19.35 7.04 -8.36
CA LEU A 260 -18.90 5.73 -7.89
C LEU A 260 -20.03 4.94 -7.23
N GLU A 261 -20.88 5.60 -6.43
CA GLU A 261 -22.07 4.99 -5.83
C GLU A 261 -23.05 4.47 -6.89
N GLN A 262 -23.20 5.15 -8.04
CA GLN A 262 -24.03 4.62 -9.13
C GLN A 262 -23.40 3.38 -9.75
N LEU A 263 -22.08 3.39 -9.99
CA LEU A 263 -21.37 2.24 -10.55
C LEU A 263 -21.41 1.02 -9.62
N GLN A 264 -21.37 1.22 -8.31
CA GLN A 264 -21.51 0.14 -7.33
C GLN A 264 -22.83 -0.64 -7.43
N LYS A 265 -23.90 0.01 -7.91
CA LYS A 265 -25.19 -0.65 -8.15
C LYS A 265 -25.13 -1.61 -9.35
N ILE A 266 -24.19 -1.39 -10.26
CA ILE A 266 -23.95 -2.22 -11.44
C ILE A 266 -23.01 -3.37 -11.07
N LYS A 267 -21.87 -3.04 -10.44
CA LYS A 267 -20.84 -4.01 -10.04
C LYS A 267 -20.23 -3.59 -8.72
N PRO A 268 -20.27 -4.44 -7.67
CA PRO A 268 -19.54 -4.17 -6.45
C PRO A 268 -18.03 -4.12 -6.70
N PHE A 269 -17.40 -3.07 -6.21
CA PHE A 269 -15.95 -2.92 -6.21
C PHE A 269 -15.50 -2.24 -4.92
N ARG A 270 -14.20 -2.37 -4.63
CA ARG A 270 -13.53 -1.67 -3.55
C ARG A 270 -12.53 -0.70 -4.13
N TRP A 271 -12.12 0.30 -3.37
CA TRP A 271 -11.14 1.25 -3.88
C TRP A 271 -10.29 1.90 -2.80
N PHE A 272 -9.18 2.44 -3.27
CA PHE A 272 -8.15 3.12 -2.50
C PHE A 272 -7.97 4.56 -2.98
N CYS A 273 -7.71 5.49 -2.06
CA CYS A 273 -7.26 6.84 -2.38
C CYS A 273 -6.33 7.40 -1.30
N GLU A 274 -5.66 8.51 -1.64
CA GLU A 274 -4.82 9.25 -0.71
C GLU A 274 -5.49 10.54 -0.21
N GLY A 275 -5.20 10.89 1.04
CA GLY A 275 -5.83 11.97 1.78
C GLY A 275 -4.82 12.91 2.42
N HIS A 276 -4.87 14.21 2.08
CA HIS A 276 -4.12 15.21 2.83
C HIS A 276 -4.88 15.56 4.12
N VAL A 277 -4.22 15.38 5.27
CA VAL A 277 -4.86 15.49 6.59
C VAL A 277 -5.51 16.86 6.81
N HIS A 278 -4.79 17.95 6.52
CA HIS A 278 -5.33 19.29 6.72
C HIS A 278 -6.58 19.54 5.85
N THR A 279 -6.56 19.07 4.60
CA THR A 279 -7.68 19.27 3.66
C THR A 279 -8.93 18.52 4.11
N LEU A 280 -8.75 17.27 4.58
CA LEU A 280 -9.82 16.46 5.16
C LEU A 280 -10.34 17.07 6.47
N PHE A 281 -9.46 17.58 7.33
CA PHE A 281 -9.86 18.21 8.58
C PHE A 281 -10.75 19.44 8.34
N MET A 282 -10.39 20.27 7.36
CA MET A 282 -11.19 21.44 6.99
C MET A 282 -12.55 21.07 6.38
N ASN A 283 -12.71 19.83 5.88
CA ASN A 283 -13.91 19.36 5.19
C ASN A 283 -14.24 17.91 5.56
N LEU A 284 -14.48 17.64 6.86
CA LEU A 284 -14.67 16.29 7.38
C LEU A 284 -15.78 15.51 6.65
N GLU A 285 -16.81 16.19 6.14
CA GLU A 285 -17.88 15.57 5.37
C GLU A 285 -17.39 14.80 4.13
N MET A 286 -16.23 15.17 3.56
CA MET A 286 -15.60 14.40 2.47
C MET A 286 -15.41 12.93 2.83
N ILE A 287 -15.02 12.65 4.08
CA ILE A 287 -14.80 11.30 4.58
C ILE A 287 -16.10 10.48 4.55
N ASN A 288 -17.25 11.12 4.82
CA ASN A 288 -18.55 10.46 4.74
C ASN A 288 -18.90 10.08 3.29
N TYR A 289 -18.63 10.96 2.33
CA TYR A 289 -18.83 10.66 0.90
C TYR A 289 -17.92 9.51 0.46
N ILE A 290 -16.65 9.53 0.84
CA ILE A 290 -15.65 8.50 0.55
C ILE A 290 -16.08 7.14 1.12
N ALA A 291 -16.47 7.09 2.40
CA ALA A 291 -16.92 5.87 3.05
C ALA A 291 -18.20 5.31 2.41
N LYS A 292 -19.19 6.18 2.16
CA LYS A 292 -20.47 5.81 1.54
C LYS A 292 -20.30 5.29 0.10
N ALA A 293 -19.35 5.84 -0.64
CA ALA A 293 -18.97 5.38 -1.96
C ALA A 293 -18.10 4.11 -1.96
N GLY A 294 -17.91 3.46 -0.79
CA GLY A 294 -17.29 2.15 -0.61
C GLY A 294 -15.77 2.10 -0.70
N ALA A 295 -15.10 3.20 -0.35
CA ALA A 295 -13.65 3.19 -0.15
C ALA A 295 -13.31 2.11 0.88
N GLN A 296 -12.43 1.19 0.50
CA GLN A 296 -11.90 0.20 1.42
C GLN A 296 -10.81 0.83 2.28
N ARG A 297 -9.90 1.58 1.63
CA ARG A 297 -8.71 2.12 2.28
C ARG A 297 -8.50 3.58 1.91
N ILE A 298 -8.14 4.38 2.90
CA ILE A 298 -7.56 5.71 2.71
C ILE A 298 -6.13 5.73 3.25
N GLN A 299 -5.20 6.26 2.47
CA GLN A 299 -3.86 6.57 2.97
C GLN A 299 -3.81 8.02 3.44
N LEU A 300 -3.36 8.26 4.67
CA LEU A 300 -3.17 9.59 5.23
C LEU A 300 -1.67 9.88 5.36
N GLY A 301 -1.22 11.03 4.87
CA GLY A 301 0.17 11.44 5.06
C GLY A 301 0.42 12.02 6.45
N ILE A 302 0.60 11.16 7.47
CA ILE A 302 0.87 11.57 8.87
C ILE A 302 2.36 11.87 9.08
N GLU A 303 3.25 11.02 8.57
CA GLU A 303 4.73 11.15 8.55
C GLU A 303 5.46 11.21 9.90
N ALA A 304 4.93 11.87 10.92
CA ALA A 304 5.59 12.05 12.21
C ALA A 304 4.58 12.25 13.36
N GLY A 305 4.99 11.86 14.56
CA GLY A 305 4.25 12.03 15.81
C GLY A 305 4.64 13.26 16.62
N THR A 306 5.41 14.19 16.04
CA THR A 306 5.83 15.44 16.70
C THR A 306 5.53 16.64 15.82
N GLN A 307 5.04 17.73 16.40
CA GLN A 307 4.70 18.94 15.63
C GLN A 307 5.94 19.59 15.02
N GLU A 308 7.06 19.60 15.75
CA GLU A 308 8.34 20.14 15.27
C GLU A 308 8.78 19.49 13.94
N VAL A 309 8.70 18.17 13.82
CA VAL A 309 9.06 17.46 12.59
C VAL A 309 8.06 17.72 11.47
N LEU A 310 6.76 17.78 11.78
CA LEU A 310 5.74 18.12 10.78
C LEU A 310 5.91 19.52 10.21
N ASP A 311 6.29 20.48 11.06
CA ASP A 311 6.58 21.86 10.69
C ASP A 311 7.85 21.93 9.83
N ALA A 312 8.90 21.19 10.17
CA ALA A 312 10.12 21.06 9.36
C ALA A 312 9.84 20.43 7.98
N TYR A 313 8.94 19.45 7.92
CA TYR A 313 8.44 18.88 6.67
C TYR A 313 7.51 19.80 5.88
N LYS A 314 7.07 20.93 6.47
CA LYS A 314 6.08 21.84 5.88
C LYS A 314 4.77 21.14 5.48
N LYS A 315 4.35 20.12 6.25
CA LYS A 315 3.10 19.38 5.99
C LYS A 315 1.86 20.25 6.16
N GLY A 316 1.94 21.29 7.00
CA GLY A 316 0.80 22.17 7.29
C GLY A 316 -0.31 21.53 8.13
N SER A 317 -0.13 20.27 8.55
CA SER A 317 -1.07 19.56 9.42
C SER A 317 -0.60 19.58 10.89
N THR A 318 -1.56 19.52 11.82
CA THR A 318 -1.25 19.37 13.25
C THR A 318 -1.57 17.98 13.79
N LEU A 319 -0.91 17.58 14.90
CA LEU A 319 -1.22 16.33 15.60
C LEU A 319 -2.70 16.21 15.99
N ARG A 320 -3.36 17.34 16.30
CA ARG A 320 -4.80 17.36 16.62
C ARG A 320 -5.65 17.07 15.38
N GLU A 321 -5.31 17.65 14.24
CA GLU A 321 -6.02 17.41 12.98
C GLU A 321 -5.91 15.94 12.59
N ILE A 322 -4.71 15.36 12.68
CA ILE A 322 -4.47 13.93 12.44
C ILE A 322 -5.41 13.07 13.29
N LYS A 323 -5.41 13.27 14.62
CA LYS A 323 -6.31 12.52 15.53
C LYS A 323 -7.78 12.68 15.16
N THR A 324 -8.19 13.89 14.78
CA THR A 324 -9.58 14.19 14.41
C THR A 324 -9.98 13.47 13.12
N VAL A 325 -9.13 13.51 12.09
CA VAL A 325 -9.37 12.85 10.81
C VAL A 325 -9.41 11.33 11.00
N VAL A 326 -8.44 10.74 11.72
CA VAL A 326 -8.42 9.30 12.00
C VAL A 326 -9.68 8.86 12.75
N LYS A 327 -10.12 9.63 13.76
CA LYS A 327 -11.38 9.36 14.48
C LYS A 327 -12.57 9.41 13.54
N HIS A 328 -12.63 10.41 12.65
CA HIS A 328 -13.75 10.56 11.73
C HIS A 328 -13.78 9.44 10.70
N CYS A 329 -12.64 9.02 10.13
CA CYS A 329 -12.58 7.84 9.26
C CYS A 329 -13.14 6.59 9.95
N TYR A 330 -12.78 6.36 11.21
CA TYR A 330 -13.29 5.24 12.01
C TYR A 330 -14.81 5.32 12.23
N ASP A 331 -15.33 6.50 12.54
CA ASP A 331 -16.75 6.72 12.81
C ASP A 331 -17.62 6.64 11.55
N SER A 332 -17.10 7.10 10.41
CA SER A 332 -17.77 7.04 9.10
C SER A 332 -17.79 5.65 8.48
N GLY A 333 -17.04 4.69 9.04
CA GLY A 333 -17.02 3.30 8.58
C GLY A 333 -16.00 2.98 7.49
N ILE A 334 -14.93 3.78 7.37
CA ILE A 334 -13.76 3.40 6.56
C ILE A 334 -13.16 2.11 7.16
N GLU A 335 -12.94 1.10 6.33
CA GLU A 335 -12.46 -0.21 6.81
C GLU A 335 -10.98 -0.18 7.18
N GLU A 336 -10.17 0.59 6.45
CA GLU A 336 -8.71 0.65 6.62
C GLU A 336 -8.19 2.10 6.46
N VAL A 337 -7.43 2.58 7.44
CA VAL A 337 -6.69 3.85 7.37
C VAL A 337 -5.21 3.50 7.45
N TYR A 338 -4.48 3.69 6.37
CA TYR A 338 -3.05 3.43 6.31
C TYR A 338 -2.25 4.73 6.43
N SER A 339 -1.13 4.69 7.12
CA SER A 339 -0.17 5.80 7.16
C SER A 339 1.22 5.29 7.43
N ASN A 340 2.23 6.09 7.08
CA ASN A 340 3.62 5.85 7.48
C ASN A 340 4.07 6.84 8.56
N ILE A 341 5.04 6.41 9.38
CA ILE A 341 5.95 7.29 10.11
C ILE A 341 7.31 7.20 9.43
N ILE A 342 7.86 8.35 9.06
CA ILE A 342 9.19 8.50 8.47
C ILE A 342 10.19 8.64 9.63
N LEU A 343 11.00 7.60 9.85
CA LEU A 343 12.14 7.64 10.74
C LEU A 343 13.37 8.15 10.02
N ALA A 344 14.33 8.64 10.80
CA ALA A 344 15.58 9.16 10.28
C ALA A 344 15.38 10.34 9.31
N GLY A 345 14.34 11.15 9.55
CA GLY A 345 14.08 12.37 8.79
C GLY A 345 14.42 13.64 9.58
N ALA A 346 13.71 14.73 9.32
CA ALA A 346 14.04 16.04 9.89
C ALA A 346 14.15 16.02 11.42
N HIS A 347 15.28 16.52 11.95
CA HIS A 347 15.58 16.67 13.37
C HIS A 347 15.41 15.38 14.18
N PHE A 348 15.70 14.22 13.57
CA PHE A 348 15.51 12.93 14.22
C PHE A 348 16.42 12.74 15.44
N THR A 349 15.82 12.38 16.57
CA THR A 349 16.51 12.08 17.84
C THR A 349 15.84 10.91 18.55
N ARG A 350 16.47 10.36 19.58
CA ARG A 350 15.87 9.30 20.42
C ARG A 350 14.58 9.75 21.13
N ASP A 351 14.47 11.05 21.46
CA ASP A 351 13.23 11.62 22.03
C ASP A 351 12.10 11.70 20.98
N VAL A 352 12.42 12.14 19.75
CA VAL A 352 11.48 12.12 18.62
C VAL A 352 11.00 10.69 18.32
N TYR A 353 11.90 9.72 18.39
CA TYR A 353 11.55 8.30 18.23
C TYR A 353 10.51 7.83 19.26
N ILE A 354 10.71 8.13 20.55
CA ILE A 354 9.74 7.75 21.60
C ILE A 354 8.40 8.44 21.36
N LYS A 355 8.41 9.74 21.05
CA LYS A 355 7.18 10.49 20.76
C LYS A 355 6.43 9.94 19.53
N ASN A 356 7.15 9.47 18.51
CA ASN A 356 6.54 8.80 17.36
C ASN A 356 5.83 7.52 17.76
N ILE A 357 6.41 6.69 18.64
CA ILE A 357 5.77 5.47 19.15
C ILE A 357 4.51 5.81 19.94
N ASP A 358 4.61 6.76 20.87
CA ASP A 358 3.49 7.15 21.73
C ASP A 358 2.31 7.67 20.90
N PHE A 359 2.60 8.52 19.92
CA PHE A 359 1.57 9.03 19.02
C PHE A 359 0.97 7.93 18.14
N ALA A 360 1.79 7.03 17.60
CA ALA A 360 1.32 5.88 16.81
C ALA A 360 0.36 4.99 17.63
N LYS A 361 0.71 4.68 18.88
CA LYS A 361 -0.16 3.94 19.80
C LYS A 361 -1.46 4.69 20.09
N GLU A 362 -1.40 6.00 20.24
CA GLU A 362 -2.60 6.82 20.43
C GLU A 362 -3.55 6.71 19.22
N LEU A 363 -3.04 6.77 18.00
CA LEU A 363 -3.85 6.61 16.78
C LEU A 363 -4.45 5.20 16.66
N LEU A 364 -3.67 4.15 16.96
CA LEU A 364 -4.17 2.76 17.00
C LEU A 364 -5.31 2.60 18.01
N LYS A 365 -5.26 3.33 19.14
CA LYS A 365 -6.33 3.33 20.15
C LYS A 365 -7.55 4.14 19.72
N ILE A 366 -7.37 5.22 18.96
CA ILE A 366 -8.47 6.04 18.42
C ILE A 366 -9.32 5.25 17.43
N ALA A 367 -8.68 4.42 16.59
CA ALA A 367 -9.32 3.67 15.52
C ALA A 367 -8.86 2.19 15.50
N PRO A 368 -9.19 1.41 16.56
CA PRO A 368 -8.73 0.03 16.70
C PRO A 368 -9.33 -0.87 15.61
N GLY A 369 -8.49 -1.65 14.95
CA GLY A 369 -8.88 -2.49 13.82
C GLY A 369 -9.00 -1.77 12.47
N VAL A 370 -8.75 -0.46 12.43
CA VAL A 370 -8.86 0.35 11.20
C VAL A 370 -7.56 1.07 10.90
N MET A 371 -6.98 1.77 11.90
CA MET A 371 -5.70 2.47 11.73
C MET A 371 -4.54 1.49 11.63
N GLU A 372 -3.67 1.70 10.66
CA GLU A 372 -2.45 0.94 10.43
C GLU A 372 -1.28 1.87 10.20
N ILE A 373 -0.17 1.60 10.89
CA ILE A 373 1.04 2.42 10.80
C ILE A 373 2.18 1.58 10.26
N GLY A 374 2.71 2.01 9.12
CA GLY A 374 3.99 1.59 8.57
C GLY A 374 5.14 2.42 9.12
N VAL A 375 6.32 1.82 9.13
CA VAL A 375 7.57 2.49 9.50
C VAL A 375 8.46 2.48 8.27
N VAL A 376 8.88 3.65 7.83
CA VAL A 376 9.77 3.82 6.67
C VAL A 376 10.96 4.68 7.08
N SER A 377 12.09 4.52 6.42
CA SER A 377 13.21 5.45 6.55
C SER A 377 13.05 6.59 5.55
N TYR A 378 13.57 7.76 5.89
CA TYR A 378 13.69 8.86 4.94
C TYR A 378 14.55 8.45 3.74
N TRP A 379 14.06 8.73 2.53
CA TRP A 379 14.80 8.54 1.30
C TRP A 379 15.25 9.91 0.78
N PRO A 380 16.56 10.09 0.51
CA PRO A 380 17.08 11.35 0.01
C PRO A 380 16.78 11.53 -1.48
N LEU A 381 15.49 11.70 -1.82
CA LEU A 381 15.05 11.90 -3.19
C LEU A 381 15.67 13.18 -3.77
N PRO A 382 16.16 13.15 -5.03
CA PRO A 382 16.79 14.31 -5.65
C PRO A 382 15.89 15.55 -5.67
N GLU A 383 16.54 16.72 -5.66
CA GLU A 383 15.90 18.04 -5.78
C GLU A 383 14.97 18.44 -4.62
N THR A 384 14.69 17.54 -3.67
CA THR A 384 13.91 17.88 -2.47
C THR A 384 14.67 18.81 -1.54
N THR A 385 13.94 19.59 -0.73
CA THR A 385 14.55 20.58 0.17
C THR A 385 15.48 19.92 1.19
N ILE A 386 15.08 18.78 1.76
CA ILE A 386 15.92 18.06 2.74
C ILE A 386 17.16 17.49 2.06
N THR A 387 17.04 16.90 0.87
CA THR A 387 18.19 16.34 0.15
C THR A 387 19.22 17.40 -0.26
N ASN A 388 18.76 18.62 -0.60
CA ASN A 388 19.66 19.71 -1.00
C ASN A 388 20.35 20.40 0.19
N HIS A 389 19.76 20.33 1.39
CA HIS A 389 20.25 20.98 2.61
C HIS A 389 20.15 20.05 3.83
N PRO A 390 20.73 18.84 3.81
CA PRO A 390 20.52 17.84 4.85
C PRO A 390 21.00 18.30 6.25
N GLU A 391 22.03 19.17 6.28
CA GLU A 391 22.58 19.76 7.50
C GLU A 391 21.57 20.62 8.26
N ASP A 392 20.68 21.34 7.55
CA ASP A 392 19.64 22.18 8.14
C ASP A 392 18.60 21.33 8.89
N TYR A 393 18.52 20.04 8.56
CA TYR A 393 17.62 19.05 9.14
C TYR A 393 18.34 18.08 10.09
N GLY A 394 19.64 18.26 10.35
CA GLY A 394 20.43 17.39 11.22
C GLY A 394 20.74 16.02 10.64
N LEU A 395 20.81 15.91 9.32
CA LEU A 395 21.03 14.66 8.59
C LEU A 395 22.36 14.67 7.83
N ASN A 396 22.95 13.50 7.68
CA ASN A 396 24.09 13.24 6.79
C ASN A 396 23.69 12.17 5.78
N ILE A 397 23.76 12.48 4.49
CA ILE A 397 23.45 11.52 3.42
C ILE A 397 24.70 10.66 3.17
N LEU A 398 24.56 9.34 3.34
CA LEU A 398 25.64 8.38 3.16
C LEU A 398 25.68 7.81 1.74
N ASP A 399 24.51 7.75 1.10
CA ASP A 399 24.35 7.19 -0.24
C ASP A 399 23.28 7.96 -1.01
N TYR A 400 23.74 9.00 -1.71
CA TYR A 400 22.89 9.87 -2.52
C TYR A 400 22.36 9.18 -3.77
N ASP A 401 23.12 8.22 -4.32
CA ASP A 401 22.76 7.52 -5.55
C ASP A 401 22.02 6.19 -5.25
N PHE A 402 21.67 5.93 -3.99
CA PHE A 402 20.93 4.75 -3.49
C PHE A 402 21.52 3.38 -3.88
N ILE A 403 22.84 3.32 -4.08
CA ILE A 403 23.52 2.11 -4.54
C ILE A 403 23.38 0.96 -3.53
N THR A 404 23.23 1.29 -2.25
CA THR A 404 23.25 0.36 -1.12
C THR A 404 21.86 0.02 -0.56
N SER A 405 20.77 0.46 -1.18
CA SER A 405 19.41 0.21 -0.67
C SER A 405 18.40 -0.14 -1.74
N SER A 406 17.45 -0.98 -1.36
CA SER A 406 16.22 -1.26 -2.09
C SER A 406 15.00 -0.84 -1.28
N GLY A 407 15.15 0.26 -0.54
CA GLY A 407 14.14 0.78 0.38
C GLY A 407 14.10 0.08 1.75
N ASP A 408 14.97 -0.90 1.98
CA ASP A 408 15.05 -1.74 3.16
C ASP A 408 16.18 -1.35 4.13
N PHE A 409 17.05 -0.43 3.70
CA PHE A 409 18.23 0.00 4.46
C PHE A 409 18.33 1.54 4.50
N PRO A 410 18.47 2.19 5.69
CA PRO A 410 18.62 3.63 5.79
C PRO A 410 19.85 4.14 5.06
N GLN A 411 19.67 5.25 4.33
CA GLN A 411 20.72 5.89 3.51
C GLN A 411 21.27 7.17 4.13
N ILE A 412 20.83 7.45 5.34
CA ILE A 412 21.23 8.62 6.10
C ILE A 412 21.68 8.16 7.48
N GLU A 413 22.39 9.05 8.15
CA GLU A 413 22.60 9.02 9.59
C GLU A 413 22.37 10.41 10.19
N THR A 414 22.24 10.46 11.50
CA THR A 414 22.25 11.74 12.24
C THR A 414 23.61 11.89 12.93
N ASN A 415 23.85 13.02 13.60
CA ASN A 415 25.10 13.21 14.35
C ASN A 415 25.28 12.20 15.51
N ASP A 416 24.18 11.65 16.05
CA ASP A 416 24.18 10.82 17.27
C ASP A 416 23.69 9.38 17.07
N ILE A 417 23.23 9.04 15.87
CA ILE A 417 22.59 7.76 15.54
C ILE A 417 23.04 7.34 14.14
N ASP A 418 23.78 6.24 14.08
CA ASP A 418 24.23 5.64 12.83
C ASP A 418 23.13 4.77 12.18
N ARG A 419 23.34 4.38 10.92
CA ARG A 419 22.39 3.57 10.15
C ARG A 419 22.10 2.18 10.74
N TRP A 420 23.01 1.59 11.53
CA TRP A 420 22.77 0.29 12.16
C TRP A 420 21.82 0.42 13.32
N GLU A 421 22.04 1.42 14.18
CA GLU A 421 21.11 1.75 15.26
C GLU A 421 19.73 2.14 14.70
N LEU A 422 19.66 2.91 13.60
CA LEU A 422 18.41 3.26 12.95
C LEU A 422 17.57 2.04 12.53
N ILE A 423 18.20 0.99 12.00
CA ILE A 423 17.49 -0.24 11.61
C ILE A 423 16.95 -0.98 12.83
N GLU A 424 17.74 -1.03 13.91
CA GLU A 424 17.30 -1.64 15.17
C GLU A 424 16.10 -0.88 15.73
N MET A 425 16.13 0.47 15.68
CA MET A 425 15.01 1.33 16.06
C MET A 425 13.78 1.09 15.18
N MET A 426 13.91 0.99 13.86
CA MET A 426 12.80 0.68 12.95
C MET A 426 12.14 -0.65 13.30
N LYS A 427 12.94 -1.72 13.44
CA LYS A 427 12.45 -3.06 13.81
C LYS A 427 11.78 -3.08 15.18
N SER A 428 12.37 -2.37 16.14
CA SER A 428 11.84 -2.24 17.50
C SER A 428 10.48 -1.55 17.50
N MET A 429 10.33 -0.45 16.75
CA MET A 429 9.06 0.25 16.59
C MET A 429 7.99 -0.65 15.95
N GLU A 430 8.31 -1.35 14.85
CA GLU A 430 7.34 -2.27 14.22
C GLU A 430 6.91 -3.39 15.17
N TYR A 431 7.86 -3.96 15.91
CA TYR A 431 7.57 -4.97 16.93
C TYR A 431 6.65 -4.43 18.01
N GLU A 432 6.97 -3.26 18.57
CA GLU A 432 6.20 -2.63 19.64
C GLU A 432 4.77 -2.27 19.21
N LEU A 433 4.59 -1.75 17.99
CA LEU A 433 3.27 -1.48 17.43
C LEU A 433 2.49 -2.77 17.20
N SER A 434 3.13 -3.84 16.70
CA SER A 434 2.51 -5.16 16.54
C SER A 434 2.07 -5.76 17.88
N GLU A 435 2.89 -5.68 18.94
CA GLU A 435 2.50 -6.10 20.29
C GLU A 435 1.31 -5.28 20.81
N TYR A 436 1.31 -3.97 20.59
CA TYR A 436 0.21 -3.10 21.00
C TYR A 436 -1.11 -3.43 20.26
N MET A 437 -1.05 -3.72 18.95
CA MET A 437 -2.22 -4.19 18.20
C MET A 437 -2.76 -5.51 18.77
N LYS A 438 -1.89 -6.46 19.13
CA LYS A 438 -2.30 -7.72 19.79
C LYS A 438 -2.95 -7.46 21.15
N GLU A 439 -2.41 -6.53 21.93
CA GLU A 439 -3.02 -6.11 23.20
C GLU A 439 -4.44 -5.57 22.99
N LEU A 440 -4.63 -4.71 21.98
CA LEU A 440 -5.95 -4.15 21.65
C LEU A 440 -6.95 -5.22 21.19
N LEU A 441 -6.50 -6.21 20.42
CA LEU A 441 -7.31 -7.38 20.05
C LEU A 441 -7.72 -8.19 21.29
N ILE A 442 -6.76 -8.56 22.14
CA ILE A 442 -7.01 -9.37 23.34
C ILE A 442 -8.00 -8.68 24.28
N LYS A 443 -7.84 -7.36 24.47
CA LYS A 443 -8.73 -6.55 25.33
C LYS A 443 -10.12 -6.30 24.72
N GLY A 444 -10.39 -6.77 23.51
CA GLY A 444 -11.71 -6.64 22.87
C GLY A 444 -12.04 -5.23 22.39
N PHE A 445 -11.02 -4.37 22.15
CA PHE A 445 -11.24 -3.02 21.60
C PHE A 445 -11.61 -3.03 20.12
N VAL A 446 -11.30 -4.12 19.41
CA VAL A 446 -11.62 -4.29 17.99
C VAL A 446 -13.02 -4.92 17.86
N LYS A 447 -13.89 -4.28 17.08
CA LYS A 447 -15.24 -4.76 16.79
C LYS A 447 -15.22 -6.09 16.02
N THR A 448 -16.09 -7.02 16.38
CA THR A 448 -16.18 -8.34 15.70
C THR A 448 -16.52 -8.21 14.23
N GLU A 449 -17.32 -7.22 13.83
CA GLU A 449 -17.66 -6.95 12.43
C GLU A 449 -16.42 -6.63 11.59
N LEU A 450 -15.46 -5.88 12.15
CA LEU A 450 -14.19 -5.58 11.48
C LEU A 450 -13.34 -6.85 11.32
N ILE A 451 -13.24 -7.67 12.37
CA ILE A 451 -12.52 -8.95 12.32
C ILE A 451 -13.11 -9.87 11.24
N ASN A 452 -14.43 -9.96 11.17
CA ASN A 452 -15.14 -10.71 10.14
C ASN A 452 -14.86 -10.17 8.74
N SER A 453 -14.77 -8.84 8.58
CA SER A 453 -14.39 -8.21 7.31
C SER A 453 -13.01 -8.69 6.83
N TRP A 454 -12.03 -8.85 7.72
CA TRP A 454 -10.70 -9.33 7.37
C TRP A 454 -10.73 -10.81 6.97
N LEU A 455 -11.48 -11.64 7.70
CA LEU A 455 -11.62 -13.07 7.41
C LEU A 455 -12.29 -13.32 6.05
N SER A 456 -13.25 -12.47 5.65
CA SER A 456 -13.87 -12.54 4.33
C SER A 456 -12.90 -12.23 3.18
N ARG A 457 -11.83 -11.48 3.46
CA ARG A 457 -10.84 -11.00 2.49
C ARG A 457 -9.47 -11.68 2.61
N LYS A 458 -9.32 -12.69 3.47
CA LYS A 458 -8.03 -13.36 3.77
C LYS A 458 -7.33 -14.04 2.59
N HIS A 459 -8.01 -14.20 1.47
CA HIS A 459 -7.46 -14.77 0.23
C HIS A 459 -7.30 -13.73 -0.88
N THR A 460 -7.55 -12.45 -0.58
CA THR A 460 -7.34 -11.33 -1.50
C THR A 460 -5.93 -10.77 -1.34
N LYS A 461 -5.49 -9.93 -2.28
CA LYS A 461 -4.19 -9.25 -2.20
C LYS A 461 -4.17 -8.12 -1.16
N TYR A 462 -5.33 -7.58 -0.79
CA TYR A 462 -5.47 -6.40 0.07
C TYR A 462 -5.77 -6.81 1.51
N ILE A 463 -4.71 -7.18 2.21
CA ILE A 463 -4.75 -7.67 3.58
C ILE A 463 -4.00 -6.67 4.47
N GLY A 464 -4.68 -6.11 5.47
CA GLY A 464 -4.11 -5.10 6.37
C GLY A 464 -3.21 -5.68 7.49
N ARG A 465 -2.46 -4.82 8.18
CA ARG A 465 -1.58 -5.18 9.32
C ARG A 465 -2.33 -5.88 10.47
N TRP A 466 -3.61 -5.59 10.69
CA TRP A 466 -4.38 -6.18 11.81
C TRP A 466 -4.58 -7.70 11.72
N ILE A 467 -4.74 -8.25 10.52
CA ILE A 467 -4.88 -9.70 10.36
C ILE A 467 -3.55 -10.45 10.62
N TYR A 468 -2.39 -9.81 10.39
CA TYR A 468 -1.09 -10.37 10.74
C TYR A 468 -0.93 -10.43 12.26
N ALA A 469 -1.37 -9.39 12.98
CA ALA A 469 -1.44 -9.42 14.43
C ALA A 469 -2.39 -10.53 14.93
N LEU A 470 -3.56 -10.70 14.30
CA LEU A 470 -4.50 -11.78 14.64
C LEU A 470 -3.92 -13.18 14.36
N ASN A 471 -3.15 -13.35 13.26
CA ASN A 471 -2.51 -14.62 12.91
C ASN A 471 -1.47 -15.07 13.96
N GLN A 472 -0.88 -14.13 14.70
CA GLN A 472 0.01 -14.43 15.82
C GLN A 472 -0.75 -14.84 17.10
N LEU A 473 -2.08 -14.73 17.12
CA LEU A 473 -2.97 -15.11 18.21
C LEU A 473 -3.87 -16.29 17.78
N PRO A 474 -3.32 -17.52 17.67
CA PRO A 474 -4.04 -18.63 17.03
C PRO A 474 -5.34 -19.03 17.74
N HIS A 475 -5.43 -18.84 19.07
CA HIS A 475 -6.69 -19.05 19.81
C HIS A 475 -7.79 -18.09 19.35
N MET A 476 -7.48 -16.80 19.19
CA MET A 476 -8.41 -15.80 18.69
C MET A 476 -8.74 -16.02 17.22
N LEU A 477 -7.73 -16.29 16.36
CA LEU A 477 -7.97 -16.57 14.95
C LEU A 477 -8.94 -17.74 14.75
N ASN A 478 -8.72 -18.85 15.47
CA ASN A 478 -9.59 -20.02 15.38
C ASN A 478 -10.97 -19.72 15.94
N PHE A 479 -11.05 -19.03 17.08
CA PHE A 479 -12.29 -18.58 17.68
C PHE A 479 -13.15 -17.80 16.66
N TYR A 480 -12.60 -16.74 16.07
CA TYR A 480 -13.34 -15.92 15.10
C TYR A 480 -13.61 -16.67 13.80
N SER A 481 -12.72 -17.54 13.35
CA SER A 481 -12.94 -18.36 12.15
C SER A 481 -14.11 -19.34 12.33
N MET A 482 -14.23 -19.95 13.50
CA MET A 482 -15.32 -20.88 13.83
C MET A 482 -16.66 -20.15 14.00
N VAL A 483 -16.65 -18.95 14.58
CA VAL A 483 -17.84 -18.10 14.63
C VAL A 483 -18.24 -17.64 13.23
N PHE A 484 -17.27 -17.21 12.41
CA PHE A 484 -17.49 -16.72 11.05
C PHE A 484 -18.02 -17.80 10.10
N SER A 485 -17.70 -19.09 10.31
CA SER A 485 -18.30 -20.19 9.54
C SER A 485 -19.81 -20.31 9.73
N GLY A 486 -20.35 -19.70 10.79
CA GLY A 486 -21.77 -19.74 11.14
C GLY A 486 -22.18 -21.02 11.87
N GLU A 487 -21.24 -21.92 12.18
CA GLU A 487 -21.51 -23.18 12.89
C GLU A 487 -21.38 -23.04 14.42
N CYS A 488 -20.67 -22.02 14.89
CA CYS A 488 -20.43 -21.75 16.30
C CYS A 488 -20.95 -20.38 16.74
N ASN A 489 -21.18 -20.24 18.06
CA ASN A 489 -21.66 -19.04 18.72
C ASN A 489 -20.78 -18.67 19.93
N PHE A 490 -20.96 -17.44 20.41
CA PHE A 490 -20.44 -16.97 21.69
C PHE A 490 -21.37 -17.39 22.83
N ILE A 491 -20.84 -17.61 24.03
CA ILE A 491 -21.68 -17.95 25.19
C ILE A 491 -22.75 -16.89 25.46
N ASP A 492 -22.44 -15.61 25.27
CA ASP A 492 -23.38 -14.51 25.55
C ASP A 492 -24.55 -14.44 24.56
N THR A 493 -24.40 -15.05 23.38
CA THR A 493 -25.49 -15.17 22.41
C THR A 493 -26.43 -16.35 22.72
N ILE A 494 -26.07 -17.20 23.68
CA ILE A 494 -26.81 -18.41 24.05
C ILE A 494 -27.52 -18.16 25.39
N SER A 495 -28.73 -17.60 25.34
CA SER A 495 -29.45 -17.16 26.54
C SER A 495 -30.40 -18.18 27.17
N LYS A 496 -30.69 -19.32 26.52
CA LYS A 496 -31.81 -20.20 26.94
C LYS A 496 -31.54 -21.71 27.01
N ASN A 497 -30.32 -22.20 26.76
CA ASN A 497 -30.08 -23.66 26.69
C ASN A 497 -28.65 -24.12 27.06
N ILE A 498 -27.98 -23.42 27.99
CA ILE A 498 -26.59 -23.70 28.38
C ILE A 498 -26.33 -25.19 28.72
N PRO A 499 -27.22 -25.94 29.41
CA PRO A 499 -26.94 -27.35 29.70
C PRO A 499 -26.77 -28.23 28.46
N HIS A 500 -27.45 -27.90 27.35
CA HIS A 500 -27.48 -28.72 26.13
C HIS A 500 -26.51 -28.25 25.03
N ILE A 501 -25.75 -27.18 25.26
CA ILE A 501 -24.79 -26.72 24.25
C ILE A 501 -23.50 -27.51 24.31
N HIS A 502 -22.82 -27.61 23.17
CA HIS A 502 -21.58 -28.36 23.05
C HIS A 502 -20.38 -27.40 22.99
N PRO A 503 -19.60 -27.24 24.08
CA PRO A 503 -18.40 -26.42 24.06
C PRO A 503 -17.29 -27.03 23.21
N MET A 504 -16.61 -26.20 22.44
CA MET A 504 -15.53 -26.54 21.51
C MET A 504 -14.33 -25.66 21.79
N ARG A 505 -13.20 -26.28 22.16
CA ARG A 505 -11.95 -25.56 22.35
C ARG A 505 -11.40 -25.08 21.01
N THR A 506 -10.84 -23.88 21.03
CA THR A 506 -10.32 -23.22 19.82
C THR A 506 -8.86 -23.56 19.55
N VAL A 507 -8.21 -24.35 20.42
CA VAL A 507 -6.77 -24.63 20.33
C VAL A 507 -6.38 -26.06 20.63
N GLN A 508 -5.20 -26.43 20.13
CA GLN A 508 -4.56 -27.72 20.42
C GLN A 508 -3.75 -27.63 21.71
N LEU A 509 -4.24 -28.28 22.78
CA LEU A 509 -3.58 -28.26 24.09
C LEU A 509 -2.15 -28.83 24.03
N SER A 510 -1.91 -29.88 23.23
CA SER A 510 -0.57 -30.49 23.07
C SER A 510 0.50 -29.54 22.54
N LYS A 511 0.10 -28.50 21.81
CA LYS A 511 1.02 -27.53 21.20
C LYS A 511 1.22 -26.29 22.07
N TYR A 512 0.20 -25.87 22.82
CA TYR A 512 0.16 -24.54 23.43
C TYR A 512 0.04 -24.53 24.96
N LEU A 513 -0.35 -25.64 25.60
CA LEU A 513 -0.45 -25.71 27.06
C LEU A 513 0.96 -25.81 27.65
N LYS A 514 1.36 -24.79 28.42
CA LYS A 514 2.59 -24.80 29.20
C LYS A 514 2.29 -25.29 30.61
N ASN A 515 3.21 -26.07 31.18
CA ASN A 515 3.14 -26.55 32.56
C ASN A 515 4.50 -26.39 33.22
N ASP A 516 4.74 -25.21 33.79
CA ASP A 516 6.00 -24.87 34.46
C ASP A 516 5.83 -25.06 35.97
N SER A 517 6.29 -26.21 36.48
CA SER A 517 6.25 -26.55 37.90
C SER A 517 4.85 -26.50 38.53
N GLY A 518 3.83 -26.96 37.79
CA GLY A 518 2.44 -26.98 38.24
C GLY A 518 1.63 -25.73 37.84
N ASN A 519 2.28 -24.67 37.34
CA ASN A 519 1.58 -23.52 36.79
C ASN A 519 1.19 -23.80 35.33
N LYS A 520 -0.10 -24.11 35.13
CA LYS A 520 -0.67 -24.34 33.80
C LYS A 520 -1.04 -22.99 33.18
N SER A 521 -0.57 -22.75 31.96
CA SER A 521 -0.93 -21.53 31.23
C SER A 521 -1.08 -21.77 29.74
N LEU A 522 -1.87 -20.91 29.11
CA LEU A 522 -2.14 -20.95 27.69
C LEU A 522 -2.24 -19.51 27.18
N PHE A 523 -1.36 -19.13 26.25
CA PHE A 523 -1.25 -17.74 25.74
C PHE A 523 -1.15 -16.66 26.85
N GLY A 524 -0.51 -16.98 27.97
CA GLY A 524 -0.37 -16.08 29.13
C GLY A 524 -1.54 -16.12 30.12
N TYR A 525 -2.67 -16.74 29.77
CA TYR A 525 -3.76 -16.98 30.71
C TYR A 525 -3.37 -18.09 31.69
N LYS A 526 -3.40 -17.79 33.00
CA LYS A 526 -3.20 -18.79 34.05
C LYS A 526 -4.47 -19.63 34.19
N LEU A 527 -4.31 -20.95 34.17
CA LEU A 527 -5.39 -21.92 34.25
C LEU A 527 -5.25 -22.78 35.50
N ASN A 528 -6.35 -23.02 36.20
CA ASN A 528 -6.43 -24.04 37.25
C ASN A 528 -6.73 -25.43 36.65
N ASP A 529 -6.70 -26.46 37.49
CA ASP A 529 -6.91 -27.84 37.05
C ASP A 529 -8.31 -28.07 36.45
N LEU A 530 -9.34 -27.46 37.03
CA LEU A 530 -10.72 -27.54 36.55
C LEU A 530 -10.86 -26.94 35.15
N GLU A 531 -10.27 -25.77 34.92
CA GLU A 531 -10.26 -25.08 33.62
C GLU A 531 -9.58 -25.93 32.54
N VAL A 532 -8.46 -26.56 32.88
CA VAL A 532 -7.75 -27.45 31.96
C VAL A 532 -8.58 -28.69 31.63
N ASP A 533 -9.24 -29.29 32.62
CA ASP A 533 -10.13 -30.43 32.39
C ASP A 533 -11.34 -30.06 31.53
N ILE A 534 -11.95 -28.89 31.77
CA ILE A 534 -13.03 -28.37 30.92
C ILE A 534 -12.54 -28.23 29.48
N LEU A 535 -11.35 -27.66 29.25
CA LEU A 535 -10.76 -27.57 27.91
C LEU A 535 -10.51 -28.96 27.29
N ILE A 536 -10.08 -29.95 28.07
CA ILE A 536 -9.88 -31.32 27.60
C ILE A 536 -11.18 -31.93 27.08
N TYR A 537 -12.28 -31.74 27.82
CA TYR A 537 -13.60 -32.29 27.46
C TYR A 537 -14.38 -31.47 26.41
N SER A 538 -14.02 -30.20 26.22
CA SER A 538 -14.66 -29.30 25.26
C SER A 538 -14.21 -29.55 23.82
N LEU A 539 -14.56 -30.71 23.25
CA LEU A 539 -14.27 -31.07 21.86
C LEU A 539 -15.50 -30.95 20.93
N GLY A 540 -16.60 -30.40 21.42
CA GLY A 540 -17.90 -30.41 20.75
C GLY A 540 -18.65 -31.75 20.85
N LYS A 541 -18.09 -32.75 21.52
CA LYS A 541 -18.68 -34.10 21.63
C LYS A 541 -19.65 -34.27 22.81
N LEU A 542 -19.43 -33.49 23.86
CA LEU A 542 -20.22 -33.53 25.08
C LEU A 542 -20.98 -32.22 25.19
N SER A 543 -22.25 -32.30 25.58
CA SER A 543 -23.00 -31.17 26.10
C SER A 543 -22.40 -30.69 27.44
N VAL A 544 -22.74 -29.47 27.87
CA VAL A 544 -22.33 -28.97 29.19
C VAL A 544 -22.80 -29.91 30.32
N GLU A 545 -24.00 -30.46 30.23
CA GLU A 545 -24.52 -31.42 31.19
C GLU A 545 -23.68 -32.71 31.25
N GLU A 546 -23.34 -33.30 30.10
CA GLU A 546 -22.49 -34.50 30.04
C GLU A 546 -21.05 -34.22 30.51
N LEU A 547 -20.54 -33.02 30.21
CA LEU A 547 -19.24 -32.56 30.69
C LEU A 547 -19.22 -32.46 32.22
N ILE A 548 -20.28 -31.92 32.83
CA ILE A 548 -20.42 -31.85 34.29
C ILE A 548 -20.43 -33.26 34.91
N LEU A 549 -21.15 -34.21 34.31
CA LEU A 549 -21.15 -35.61 34.76
C LEU A 549 -19.74 -36.22 34.71
N LYS A 550 -18.97 -35.97 33.65
CA LYS A 550 -17.58 -36.44 33.53
C LYS A 550 -16.65 -35.81 34.57
N LEU A 551 -16.83 -34.53 34.90
CA LEU A 551 -16.02 -33.87 35.93
C LEU A 551 -16.32 -34.42 37.34
N ARG A 552 -17.56 -34.82 37.63
CA ARG A 552 -17.93 -35.46 38.91
C ARG A 552 -17.26 -36.81 39.13
N GLU A 553 -16.80 -37.49 38.09
CA GLU A 553 -16.00 -38.72 38.23
C GLU A 553 -14.59 -38.42 38.77
N LYS A 554 -14.11 -37.18 38.66
CA LYS A 554 -12.75 -36.76 39.01
C LYS A 554 -12.67 -35.88 40.26
N TYR A 555 -13.71 -35.10 40.54
CA TYR A 555 -13.74 -34.16 41.67
C TYR A 555 -14.87 -34.54 42.64
N ASP A 556 -14.50 -34.86 43.89
CA ASP A 556 -15.45 -35.17 44.96
C ASP A 556 -16.17 -33.92 45.51
N ASP A 557 -15.61 -32.73 45.27
CA ASP A 557 -16.18 -31.46 45.73
C ASP A 557 -17.36 -31.01 44.86
N ILE A 558 -18.57 -31.30 45.35
CA ILE A 558 -19.83 -30.91 44.71
C ILE A 558 -19.96 -29.38 44.56
N THR A 559 -19.34 -28.60 45.44
CA THR A 559 -19.38 -27.13 45.35
C THR A 559 -18.54 -26.62 44.20
N LEU A 560 -17.47 -27.33 43.84
CA LEU A 560 -16.61 -27.02 42.70
C LEU A 560 -17.28 -27.35 41.35
N ILE A 561 -18.08 -28.42 41.29
CA ILE A 561 -18.72 -28.92 40.05
C ILE A 561 -20.24 -28.62 40.02
N ASN A 562 -20.64 -27.50 40.63
CA ASN A 562 -22.01 -27.00 40.53
C ASN A 562 -22.23 -26.25 39.20
N ASN A 563 -23.48 -26.20 38.73
CA ASN A 563 -23.81 -25.61 37.41
C ASN A 563 -23.37 -24.15 37.28
N GLU A 564 -23.54 -23.34 38.33
CA GLU A 564 -23.19 -21.92 38.33
C GLU A 564 -21.68 -21.71 38.22
N ASN A 565 -20.88 -22.48 38.97
CA ASN A 565 -19.42 -22.41 38.89
C ASN A 565 -18.91 -22.84 37.51
N ILE A 566 -19.46 -23.93 36.96
CA ILE A 566 -19.07 -24.41 35.62
C ILE A 566 -19.46 -23.39 34.54
N GLU A 567 -20.64 -22.79 34.63
CA GLU A 567 -21.03 -21.71 33.72
C GLU A 567 -20.07 -20.51 33.82
N ASN A 568 -19.68 -20.11 35.03
CA ASN A 568 -18.70 -19.04 35.23
C ASN A 568 -17.34 -19.38 34.62
N VAL A 569 -16.87 -20.62 34.76
CA VAL A 569 -15.63 -21.08 34.13
C VAL A 569 -15.75 -21.10 32.61
N LEU A 570 -16.87 -21.58 32.06
CA LEU A 570 -17.14 -21.55 30.62
C LEU A 570 -17.13 -20.12 30.08
N ARG A 571 -17.80 -19.18 30.77
CA ARG A 571 -17.80 -17.75 30.42
C ARG A 571 -16.40 -17.15 30.46
N LYS A 572 -15.61 -17.46 31.50
CA LYS A 572 -14.21 -17.05 31.61
C LYS A 572 -13.38 -17.56 30.43
N LEU A 573 -13.44 -18.86 30.13
CA LEU A 573 -12.68 -19.46 29.03
C LEU A 573 -13.14 -18.92 27.65
N SER A 574 -14.43 -18.68 27.47
CA SER A 574 -14.98 -18.03 26.27
C SER A 574 -14.48 -16.59 26.13
N SER A 575 -14.42 -15.82 27.22
CA SER A 575 -13.90 -14.44 27.21
C SER A 575 -12.39 -14.36 26.90
N GLN A 576 -11.68 -15.46 27.11
CA GLN A 576 -10.27 -15.65 26.74
C GLN A 576 -10.11 -16.26 25.34
N TYR A 577 -11.20 -16.37 24.56
CA TYR A 577 -11.25 -16.94 23.22
C TYR A 577 -10.80 -18.41 23.15
N LEU A 578 -10.89 -19.15 24.26
CA LEU A 578 -10.46 -20.55 24.36
C LEU A 578 -11.58 -21.54 24.08
N LEU A 579 -12.83 -21.09 24.14
CA LEU A 579 -14.03 -21.88 23.87
C LEU A 579 -14.98 -21.13 22.94
N VAL A 580 -15.55 -21.85 21.99
CA VAL A 580 -16.77 -21.49 21.25
C VAL A 580 -17.81 -22.58 21.45
N TYR A 581 -19.05 -22.37 21.01
CA TYR A 581 -20.16 -23.29 21.28
C TYR A 581 -20.88 -23.66 19.98
N SER A 582 -21.07 -24.96 19.75
CA SER A 582 -21.82 -25.45 18.59
C SER A 582 -23.25 -24.91 18.57
N LYS A 583 -23.78 -24.63 17.37
CA LYS A 583 -25.21 -24.38 17.16
C LYS A 583 -26.08 -25.63 17.24
N TYR A 584 -25.49 -26.80 16.99
CA TYR A 584 -26.17 -28.08 16.84
C TYR A 584 -25.76 -29.07 17.94
#